data_AF-A0A6N6PUL7-F1
#
_entry.id   AF-A0A6N6PUL7-F1
#
_cell.length_a   1.000
_cell.length_b   1.000
_cell.length_c   1.000
_cell.angle_alpha   90.00
_cell.angle_beta   90.00
_cell.angle_gamma   90.00
#
_symmetry.space_group_name_H-M   'P 1'
#
loop_
_entity.id
_entity.type
_entity.pdbx_description
1 polymer ?
#
loop_
_entity_poly.entity_id
_entity_poly.type
_entity_poly.pdbx_seq_one_letter_code
_entity_poly.pdbx_strand_id
1 'polypeptide(L)'
;MTIWLITLLLLPCIAAIGYQQGGIRAGISFFGIILGVMLATITGKIFIPLLGLFGVTTPIILWALPPVLGFLLVLTLVKVAGFMLHQKVDVHYKYKSGDLRLSLWERMNSRLGACLGLLNGVAYIVLFSMCIHDLSYWTIQLASSEGDSKSVRLINKLGRDLQSTGMARVGRAASSFSDSYYETADIAGLIFQNSLLEARLIRYPGLLSIGERAEFQTLAQDKTFAETRAKGGSLGEVLQNPSANAIFESGELIRLTLSTLKPDLKDIGHFLTNGVSQNPAYSDPILGRWRFDSSGTMLAYRRIKPNIVGGEATRIRAWMNERFAKCVVVAAPDKTLAIKNFAPGKLLPGFPSAAELKNLKGDWKADGTTSYEFVLEGGTDKRIAKFDGNRLMIQGEGAAIAFIKED
;
A
#
# COMPACT_ATOMS: atom_id res chain seq x y z
N MET A 1 -7.69 22.12 18.10
CA MET A 1 -8.41 23.43 18.16
C MET A 1 -8.72 24.05 16.79
N THR A 2 -7.91 23.79 15.75
CA THR A 2 -8.08 24.41 14.42
C THR A 2 -9.43 24.12 13.75
N ILE A 3 -9.98 22.90 13.92
CA ILE A 3 -11.29 22.55 13.34
C ILE A 3 -12.45 23.39 13.90
N TRP A 4 -12.40 23.76 15.18
CA TRP A 4 -13.41 24.62 15.80
C TRP A 4 -13.29 26.06 15.33
N LEU A 5 -12.06 26.54 15.05
CA LEU A 5 -11.86 27.84 14.41
C LEU A 5 -12.45 27.88 13.01
N ILE A 6 -12.22 26.82 12.21
CA ILE A 6 -12.85 26.69 10.88
C ILE A 6 -14.37 26.70 11.01
N THR A 7 -14.92 25.96 11.98
CA THR A 7 -16.37 25.88 12.22
C THR A 7 -16.96 27.25 12.61
N LEU A 8 -16.33 27.95 13.56
CA LEU A 8 -16.75 29.27 14.02
C LEU A 8 -16.67 30.33 12.94
N LEU A 9 -15.77 30.19 11.97
CA LEU A 9 -15.68 31.09 10.83
C LEU A 9 -16.70 30.72 9.74
N LEU A 10 -16.79 29.43 9.42
CA LEU A 10 -17.52 28.95 8.25
C LEU A 10 -19.03 28.98 8.46
N LEU A 11 -19.53 28.64 9.65
CA LEU A 11 -20.98 28.66 9.92
C LEU A 11 -21.58 30.07 9.77
N PRO A 12 -21.05 31.13 10.44
CA PRO A 12 -21.59 32.47 10.28
C PRO A 12 -21.43 33.02 8.87
N CYS A 13 -20.30 32.78 8.20
CA CYS A 13 -20.08 33.23 6.83
C CYS A 13 -21.11 32.62 5.86
N ILE A 14 -21.37 31.32 5.95
CA ILE A 14 -22.32 30.65 5.05
C ILE A 14 -23.77 30.98 5.44
N ALA A 15 -24.06 31.19 6.73
CA ALA A 15 -25.35 31.72 7.17
C ALA A 15 -25.62 33.13 6.60
N ALA A 16 -24.63 34.02 6.61
CA ALA A 16 -24.73 35.36 6.05
C ALA A 16 -24.93 35.32 4.52
N ILE A 17 -24.19 34.46 3.82
CA ILE A 17 -24.39 34.22 2.39
C ILE A 17 -25.80 33.68 2.13
N GLY A 18 -26.26 32.73 2.94
CA GLY A 18 -27.62 32.19 2.87
C GLY A 18 -28.69 33.26 3.08
N TYR A 19 -28.48 34.18 4.04
CA TYR A 19 -29.37 35.31 4.30
C TYR A 19 -29.51 36.22 3.07
N GLN A 20 -28.40 36.50 2.38
CA GLN A 20 -28.40 37.30 1.15
C GLN A 20 -28.96 36.54 -0.06
N GLN A 21 -28.70 35.23 -0.15
CA GLN A 21 -29.15 34.41 -1.26
C GLN A 21 -30.64 34.06 -1.18
N GLY A 22 -31.19 34.03 0.03
CA GLY A 22 -32.56 33.60 0.27
C GLY A 22 -32.71 32.07 0.33
N GLY A 23 -33.82 31.66 0.93
CA GLY A 23 -34.18 30.29 1.24
C GLY A 23 -34.16 29.35 0.05
N ILE A 24 -34.69 29.77 -1.09
CA ILE A 24 -34.78 28.91 -2.28
C ILE A 24 -33.38 28.50 -2.78
N ARG A 25 -32.47 29.47 -2.96
CA ARG A 25 -31.12 29.19 -3.45
C ARG A 25 -30.29 28.43 -2.42
N ALA A 26 -30.40 28.79 -1.15
CA ALA A 26 -29.72 28.11 -0.06
C ALA A 26 -30.19 26.65 0.08
N GLY A 27 -31.49 26.39 -0.03
CA GLY A 27 -32.08 25.06 0.04
C GLY A 27 -31.70 24.18 -1.14
N ILE A 28 -31.79 24.71 -2.37
CA ILE A 28 -31.35 23.97 -3.56
C ILE A 28 -29.84 23.68 -3.50
N SER A 29 -29.05 24.60 -2.96
CA SER A 29 -27.62 24.35 -2.72
C SER A 29 -27.39 23.23 -1.71
N PHE A 30 -28.19 23.13 -0.65
CA PHE A 30 -28.10 22.03 0.33
C PHE A 30 -28.31 20.67 -0.33
N PHE A 31 -29.39 20.53 -1.11
CA PHE A 31 -29.63 19.32 -1.90
C PHE A 31 -28.50 19.07 -2.91
N GLY A 32 -27.98 20.13 -3.52
CA GLY A 32 -26.85 20.05 -4.45
C GLY A 32 -25.55 19.56 -3.81
N ILE A 33 -25.30 19.88 -2.53
CA ILE A 33 -24.15 19.34 -1.80
C ILE A 33 -24.31 17.82 -1.63
N ILE A 34 -25.46 17.36 -1.15
CA ILE A 34 -25.72 15.93 -0.94
C ILE A 34 -25.61 15.17 -2.27
N LEU A 35 -26.31 15.64 -3.30
CA LEU A 35 -26.32 15.03 -4.63
C LEU A 35 -24.94 15.08 -5.29
N GLY A 36 -24.20 16.18 -5.10
CA GLY A 36 -22.82 16.32 -5.55
C GLY A 36 -21.91 15.27 -4.95
N VAL A 37 -22.02 15.00 -3.64
CA VAL A 37 -21.20 13.98 -2.95
C VAL A 37 -21.52 12.59 -3.46
N MET A 38 -22.81 12.26 -3.61
CA MET A 38 -23.25 10.96 -4.12
C MET A 38 -22.77 10.70 -5.56
N LEU A 39 -22.72 11.74 -6.39
CA LEU A 39 -22.34 11.62 -7.80
C LEU A 39 -20.85 11.90 -8.07
N ALA A 40 -20.10 12.40 -7.07
CA ALA A 40 -18.72 12.86 -7.24
C ALA A 40 -17.81 11.81 -7.90
N THR A 41 -17.90 10.56 -7.48
CA THR A 41 -17.07 9.47 -8.03
C THR A 41 -17.46 9.09 -9.45
N ILE A 42 -18.73 9.24 -9.83
CA ILE A 42 -19.24 8.92 -11.17
C ILE A 42 -18.89 10.06 -12.13
N THR A 43 -19.23 11.30 -11.78
CA THR A 43 -18.94 12.48 -12.60
C THR A 43 -17.45 12.77 -12.66
N GLY A 44 -16.69 12.41 -11.63
CA GLY A 44 -15.24 12.52 -11.60
C GLY A 44 -14.54 11.72 -12.70
N LYS A 45 -15.09 10.57 -13.12
CA LYS A 45 -14.51 9.74 -14.18
C LYS A 45 -14.38 10.47 -15.53
N ILE A 46 -15.24 11.46 -15.77
CA ILE A 46 -15.22 12.29 -16.98
C ILE A 46 -13.93 13.14 -17.02
N PHE A 47 -13.39 13.52 -15.86
CA PHE A 47 -12.20 14.37 -15.76
C PHE A 47 -10.89 13.58 -15.83
N ILE A 48 -10.89 12.25 -15.65
CA ILE A 48 -9.68 11.42 -15.75
C ILE A 48 -8.96 11.58 -17.10
N PRO A 49 -9.63 11.43 -18.28
CA PRO A 49 -8.95 11.62 -19.57
C PRO A 49 -8.46 13.07 -19.76
N LEU A 50 -9.23 14.04 -19.26
CA LEU A 50 -8.89 15.46 -19.31
C LEU A 50 -7.63 15.79 -18.51
N LEU A 51 -7.50 15.26 -17.30
CA LEU A 51 -6.30 15.44 -16.46
C LEU A 51 -5.07 14.77 -17.08
N GLY A 52 -5.26 13.62 -17.74
CA GLY A 52 -4.19 12.97 -18.51
C GLY A 52 -3.66 13.85 -19.65
N LEU A 53 -4.53 14.59 -20.34
CA LEU A 53 -4.13 15.54 -21.39
C LEU A 53 -3.31 16.73 -20.85
N PHE A 54 -3.57 17.16 -19.61
CA PHE A 54 -2.82 18.22 -18.95
C PHE A 54 -1.52 17.75 -18.27
N GLY A 55 -1.11 16.49 -18.51
CA GLY A 55 0.14 15.95 -17.98
C GLY A 55 0.10 15.61 -16.49
N VAL A 56 -1.08 15.53 -15.87
CA VAL A 56 -1.21 15.06 -14.50
C VAL A 56 -1.10 13.54 -14.50
N THR A 57 0.10 13.01 -14.23
CA THR A 57 0.38 11.57 -14.24
C THR A 57 0.49 10.96 -12.85
N THR A 58 0.61 11.78 -11.80
CA THR A 58 0.79 11.28 -10.44
C THR A 58 -0.46 10.51 -9.97
N PRO A 59 -0.32 9.22 -9.60
CA PRO A 59 -1.46 8.38 -9.24
C PRO A 59 -2.34 8.94 -8.12
N ILE A 60 -1.72 9.64 -7.15
CA ILE A 60 -2.41 10.26 -6.01
C ILE A 60 -3.32 11.41 -6.45
N ILE A 61 -2.85 12.27 -7.36
CA ILE A 61 -3.63 13.40 -7.86
C ILE A 61 -4.75 12.92 -8.78
N LEU A 62 -4.46 11.94 -9.65
CA LEU A 62 -5.45 11.28 -10.49
C LEU A 62 -6.52 10.53 -9.69
N TRP A 63 -6.28 10.23 -8.42
CA TRP A 63 -7.24 9.61 -7.53
C TRP A 63 -8.10 10.64 -6.79
N ALA A 64 -7.49 11.68 -6.20
CA ALA A 64 -8.21 12.65 -5.36
C ALA A 64 -8.91 13.76 -6.16
N LEU A 65 -8.27 14.27 -7.22
CA LEU A 65 -8.74 15.45 -7.94
C LEU A 65 -10.02 15.21 -8.77
N PRO A 66 -10.19 14.09 -9.50
CA PRO A 66 -11.38 13.92 -10.34
C PRO A 66 -12.69 13.92 -9.54
N PRO A 67 -12.83 13.21 -8.38
CA PRO A 67 -14.05 13.30 -7.58
C PRO A 67 -14.37 14.73 -7.12
N VAL A 68 -13.36 15.53 -6.77
CA VAL A 68 -13.54 16.94 -6.38
C VAL A 68 -14.07 17.76 -7.57
N LEU A 69 -13.51 17.58 -8.77
CA LEU A 69 -14.01 18.23 -9.98
C LEU A 69 -15.44 17.79 -10.32
N GLY A 70 -15.73 16.49 -10.17
CA GLY A 70 -17.07 15.92 -10.34
C GLY A 70 -18.09 16.53 -9.38
N PHE A 71 -17.73 16.69 -8.10
CA PHE A 71 -18.54 17.38 -7.10
C PHE A 71 -18.80 18.84 -7.50
N LEU A 72 -17.76 19.58 -7.89
CA LEU A 72 -17.88 20.98 -8.30
C LEU A 72 -18.78 21.16 -9.55
N LEU A 73 -18.66 20.26 -10.52
CA LEU A 73 -19.50 20.26 -11.72
C LEU A 73 -20.99 20.13 -11.35
N VAL A 74 -21.32 19.11 -10.56
CA VAL A 74 -22.69 18.84 -10.13
C VAL A 74 -23.24 20.00 -9.30
N LEU A 75 -22.45 20.49 -8.33
CA LEU A 75 -22.85 21.61 -7.49
C LEU A 75 -23.11 22.88 -8.32
N THR A 76 -22.31 23.12 -9.36
CA THR A 76 -22.48 24.27 -10.27
C THR A 76 -23.79 24.16 -11.04
N LEU A 77 -24.09 22.98 -11.62
CA LEU A 77 -25.35 22.75 -12.35
C LEU A 77 -26.57 22.95 -11.44
N VAL A 78 -26.53 22.43 -10.21
CA VAL A 78 -27.62 22.59 -9.24
C VAL A 78 -27.79 24.06 -8.83
N LYS A 79 -26.69 24.80 -8.65
CA LYS A 79 -26.75 26.24 -8.34
C LYS A 79 -27.35 27.06 -9.50
N VAL A 80 -27.03 26.74 -10.75
CA VAL A 80 -27.63 27.39 -11.92
C VAL A 80 -29.13 27.15 -11.96
N ALA A 81 -29.57 25.89 -11.77
CA ALA A 81 -30.99 25.56 -11.70
C ALA A 81 -31.69 26.29 -10.55
N GLY A 82 -31.05 26.37 -9.37
CA GLY A 82 -31.58 27.09 -8.22
C GLY A 82 -31.70 28.60 -8.43
N PHE A 83 -30.76 29.19 -9.16
CA PHE A 83 -30.83 30.59 -9.56
C PHE A 83 -32.03 30.85 -10.48
N MET A 84 -32.24 30.02 -11.50
CA MET A 84 -33.39 30.13 -12.42
C MET A 84 -34.73 29.99 -11.68
N LEU A 85 -34.83 29.03 -10.75
CA LEU A 85 -36.04 28.85 -9.95
C LEU A 85 -36.31 30.07 -9.06
N HIS A 86 -35.29 30.57 -8.37
CA HIS A 86 -35.40 31.77 -7.54
C HIS A 86 -35.86 32.97 -8.36
N GLN A 87 -35.28 33.20 -9.54
CA GLN A 87 -35.67 34.32 -10.42
C GLN A 87 -37.16 34.24 -10.80
N LYS A 88 -37.68 33.06 -11.09
CA LYS A 88 -39.10 32.88 -11.44
C LYS A 88 -40.03 33.20 -10.26
N VAL A 89 -39.66 32.79 -9.05
CA VAL A 89 -40.42 33.09 -7.84
C VAL A 89 -40.35 34.57 -7.50
N ASP A 90 -39.17 35.17 -7.62
CA ASP A 90 -38.95 36.60 -7.37
C ASP A 90 -39.79 37.49 -8.30
N VAL A 91 -39.83 37.17 -9.59
CA VAL A 91 -40.69 37.86 -10.58
C VAL A 91 -42.17 37.72 -10.20
N HIS A 92 -42.62 36.56 -9.71
CA HIS A 92 -44.01 36.39 -9.29
C HIS A 92 -44.36 37.31 -8.11
N TYR A 93 -43.54 37.32 -7.05
CA TYR A 93 -43.82 38.17 -5.89
C TYR A 93 -43.69 39.66 -6.21
N LYS A 94 -42.72 40.05 -7.04
CA LYS A 94 -42.48 41.45 -7.38
C LYS A 94 -43.55 42.08 -8.26
N TYR A 95 -44.14 41.30 -9.19
CA TYR A 95 -45.06 41.85 -10.20
C TYR A 95 -46.50 41.36 -10.06
N LYS A 96 -46.76 40.27 -9.31
CA LYS A 96 -48.11 39.68 -9.17
C LYS A 96 -48.62 39.64 -7.74
N SER A 97 -47.81 39.99 -6.76
CA SER A 97 -48.23 40.06 -5.35
C SER A 97 -48.25 41.51 -4.86
N GLY A 98 -49.15 41.86 -3.95
CA GLY A 98 -49.18 43.20 -3.35
C GLY A 98 -48.01 43.43 -2.39
N ASP A 99 -47.67 44.70 -2.15
CA ASP A 99 -46.48 45.14 -1.39
C ASP A 99 -46.32 44.48 -0.01
N LEU A 100 -47.43 44.25 0.70
CA LEU A 100 -47.42 43.56 1.98
C LEU A 100 -46.93 42.11 1.84
N ARG A 101 -47.39 41.39 0.81
CA ARG A 101 -46.96 40.00 0.57
C ARG A 101 -45.50 39.95 0.13
N LEU A 102 -45.05 40.90 -0.67
CA LEU A 102 -43.66 41.01 -1.09
C LEU A 102 -42.73 41.21 0.12
N SER A 103 -43.00 42.19 0.98
CA SER A 103 -42.16 42.47 2.14
C SER A 103 -42.13 41.32 3.17
N LEU A 104 -43.26 40.63 3.37
CA LEU A 104 -43.32 39.42 4.20
C LEU A 104 -42.52 38.27 3.58
N TRP A 105 -42.63 38.08 2.27
CA TRP A 105 -41.87 37.08 1.53
C TRP A 105 -40.36 37.32 1.62
N GLU A 106 -39.89 38.54 1.39
CA GLU A 106 -38.46 38.88 1.46
C GLU A 106 -37.86 38.61 2.85
N ARG A 107 -38.57 39.00 3.91
CA ARG A 107 -38.15 38.73 5.30
C ARG A 107 -38.12 37.24 5.63
N MET A 108 -39.14 36.50 5.17
CA MET A 108 -39.18 35.06 5.38
C MET A 108 -38.06 34.37 4.59
N ASN A 109 -37.89 34.73 3.31
CA ASN A 109 -36.89 34.15 2.42
C ASN A 109 -35.48 34.39 2.92
N SER A 110 -35.15 35.58 3.43
CA SER A 110 -33.82 35.87 3.99
C SER A 110 -33.55 35.11 5.29
N ARG A 111 -34.51 35.08 6.22
CA ARG A 111 -34.37 34.32 7.48
C ARG A 111 -34.26 32.82 7.24
N LEU A 112 -35.09 32.26 6.36
CA LEU A 112 -35.01 30.86 5.96
C LEU A 112 -33.67 30.58 5.24
N GLY A 113 -33.21 31.53 4.43
CA GLY A 113 -31.91 31.52 3.79
C GLY A 113 -30.76 31.41 4.79
N ALA A 114 -30.81 32.15 5.91
CA ALA A 114 -29.82 32.05 6.97
C ALA A 114 -29.82 30.65 7.63
N CYS A 115 -31.00 30.10 7.96
CA CYS A 115 -31.13 28.77 8.54
C CYS A 115 -30.59 27.68 7.61
N LEU A 116 -30.95 27.73 6.32
CA LEU A 116 -30.44 26.78 5.32
C LEU A 116 -28.96 27.00 5.01
N GLY A 117 -28.48 28.25 5.12
CA GLY A 117 -27.06 28.58 5.07
C GLY A 117 -26.27 27.90 6.19
N LEU A 118 -26.80 27.86 7.41
CA LEU A 118 -26.19 27.09 8.50
C LEU A 118 -26.13 25.60 8.18
N LEU A 119 -27.21 25.02 7.63
CA LEU A 119 -27.21 23.61 7.21
C LEU A 119 -26.16 23.33 6.12
N ASN A 120 -26.01 24.23 5.14
CA ASN A 120 -24.94 24.14 4.14
C ASN A 120 -23.56 24.17 4.81
N GLY A 121 -23.36 25.06 5.79
CA GLY A 121 -22.11 25.14 6.53
C GLY A 121 -21.80 23.86 7.30
N VAL A 122 -22.80 23.24 7.94
CA VAL A 122 -22.64 21.93 8.58
C VAL A 122 -22.26 20.86 7.56
N ALA A 123 -22.94 20.81 6.41
CA ALA A 123 -22.61 19.86 5.34
C ALA A 123 -21.16 20.04 4.85
N TYR A 124 -20.70 21.27 4.66
CA TYR A 124 -19.30 21.53 4.30
C TYR A 124 -18.31 21.14 5.41
N ILE A 125 -18.63 21.33 6.69
CA ILE A 125 -17.78 20.87 7.80
C ILE A 125 -17.63 19.35 7.79
N VAL A 126 -18.72 18.62 7.53
CA VAL A 126 -18.68 17.15 7.39
C VAL A 126 -17.74 16.77 6.23
N LEU A 127 -17.85 17.43 5.08
CA LEU A 127 -16.99 17.16 3.92
C LEU A 127 -15.52 17.51 4.17
N PHE A 128 -15.23 18.64 4.82
CA PHE A 128 -13.86 18.97 5.20
C PHE A 128 -13.32 17.96 6.22
N SER A 129 -14.13 17.52 7.17
CA SER A 129 -13.74 16.50 8.15
C SER A 129 -13.42 15.17 7.47
N MET A 130 -14.22 14.76 6.48
CA MET A 130 -13.96 13.57 5.65
C MET A 130 -12.61 13.69 4.93
N CYS A 131 -12.42 14.75 4.14
CA CYS A 131 -11.19 14.95 3.37
C CYS A 131 -9.94 15.02 4.27
N ILE A 132 -10.04 15.74 5.40
CA ILE A 132 -8.94 15.83 6.37
C ILE A 132 -8.69 14.46 6.99
N HIS A 133 -9.72 13.73 7.41
CA HIS A 133 -9.57 12.41 8.01
C HIS A 133 -8.85 11.44 7.07
N ASP A 134 -9.32 11.30 5.84
CA ASP A 134 -8.78 10.34 4.88
C ASP A 134 -7.32 10.65 4.54
N LEU A 135 -7.00 11.93 4.25
CA LEU A 135 -5.62 12.33 3.95
C LEU A 135 -4.70 12.23 5.17
N SER A 136 -5.17 12.71 6.32
CA SER A 136 -4.36 12.70 7.54
C SER A 136 -4.11 11.31 8.08
N TYR A 137 -4.99 10.34 7.80
CA TYR A 137 -4.78 8.96 8.21
C TYR A 137 -3.47 8.42 7.63
N TRP A 138 -3.27 8.55 6.32
CA TRP A 138 -2.02 8.14 5.67
C TRP A 138 -0.81 8.93 6.13
N THR A 139 -0.93 10.26 6.16
CA THR A 139 0.23 11.12 6.44
C THR A 139 0.66 11.09 7.90
N ILE A 140 -0.23 10.76 8.84
CA ILE A 140 0.13 10.52 10.25
C ILE A 140 0.90 9.20 10.36
N GLN A 141 0.47 8.15 9.66
CA GLN A 141 1.15 6.84 9.70
C GLN A 141 2.53 6.87 9.05
N LEU A 142 2.75 7.72 8.05
CA LEU A 142 4.04 7.86 7.37
C LEU A 142 4.86 9.08 7.83
N ALA A 143 4.42 9.76 8.89
CA ALA A 143 5.08 10.96 9.38
C ALA A 143 6.49 10.66 9.93
N SER A 144 7.46 11.48 9.55
CA SER A 144 8.77 11.56 10.21
C SER A 144 8.83 12.88 10.99
N SER A 145 9.20 12.86 12.26
CA SER A 145 8.96 13.98 13.18
C SER A 145 9.60 15.32 12.76
N GLU A 146 10.69 15.29 11.97
CA GLU A 146 11.49 16.49 11.66
C GLU A 146 11.64 16.82 10.16
N GLY A 147 11.50 15.83 9.26
CA GLY A 147 11.74 16.01 7.82
C GLY A 147 10.50 16.34 6.98
N ASP A 148 9.30 16.29 7.55
CA ASP A 148 8.05 16.44 6.78
C ASP A 148 7.82 17.88 6.26
N SER A 149 7.27 17.99 5.05
CA SER A 149 6.92 19.27 4.43
C SER A 149 5.91 20.06 5.28
N LYS A 150 5.86 21.39 5.09
CA LYS A 150 4.92 22.26 5.83
C LYS A 150 3.46 21.85 5.63
N SER A 151 3.10 21.42 4.41
CA SER A 151 1.74 20.97 4.08
C SER A 151 1.39 19.67 4.78
N VAL A 152 2.28 18.67 4.79
CA VAL A 152 2.08 17.40 5.50
C VAL A 152 1.91 17.63 7.00
N ARG A 153 2.75 18.49 7.60
CA ARG A 153 2.63 18.87 9.02
C ARG A 153 1.30 19.55 9.32
N LEU A 154 0.80 20.40 8.43
CA LEU A 154 -0.51 21.05 8.58
C LEU A 154 -1.64 20.02 8.53
N ILE A 155 -1.63 19.11 7.56
CA ILE A 155 -2.62 18.03 7.44
C ILE A 155 -2.59 17.13 8.68
N ASN A 156 -1.40 16.75 9.16
CA ASN A 156 -1.24 15.94 10.37
C ASN A 156 -1.78 16.67 11.61
N LYS A 157 -1.55 17.98 11.72
CA LYS A 157 -2.13 18.79 12.80
C LYS A 157 -3.66 18.84 12.73
N LEU A 158 -4.21 19.06 11.54
CA LEU A 158 -5.67 19.05 11.32
C LEU A 158 -6.28 17.69 11.67
N GLY A 159 -5.64 16.59 11.27
CA GLY A 159 -6.07 15.22 11.60
C GLY A 159 -6.09 14.94 13.10
N ARG A 160 -5.00 15.28 13.82
CA ARG A 160 -4.94 15.15 15.28
C ARG A 160 -5.98 16.03 15.99
N ASP A 161 -6.21 17.24 15.47
CA ASP A 161 -7.28 18.12 15.96
C ASP A 161 -8.67 17.52 15.72
N LEU A 162 -8.88 16.86 14.58
CA LEU A 162 -10.11 16.15 14.27
C LEU A 162 -10.35 14.98 15.24
N GLN A 163 -9.29 14.25 15.57
CA GLN A 163 -9.35 13.13 16.51
C GLN A 163 -9.60 13.58 17.94
N SER A 164 -8.87 14.59 18.43
CA SER A 164 -9.04 15.13 19.78
C SER A 164 -10.41 15.75 20.04
N THR A 165 -11.11 16.18 19.00
CA THR A 165 -12.47 16.77 19.09
C THR A 165 -13.59 15.77 18.83
N GLY A 166 -13.26 14.50 18.49
CA GLY A 166 -14.24 13.47 18.13
C GLY A 166 -14.79 13.59 16.70
N MET A 167 -14.46 14.67 15.96
CA MET A 167 -14.87 14.88 14.57
C MET A 167 -14.27 13.85 13.60
N ALA A 168 -13.22 13.13 14.00
CA ALA A 168 -12.66 12.05 13.20
C ALA A 168 -13.70 10.94 12.94
N ARG A 169 -14.62 10.70 13.89
CA ARG A 169 -15.73 9.74 13.70
C ARG A 169 -16.70 10.22 12.62
N VAL A 170 -16.96 11.53 12.56
CA VAL A 170 -17.80 12.14 11.52
C VAL A 170 -17.13 12.02 10.16
N GLY A 171 -15.83 12.34 10.08
CA GLY A 171 -15.04 12.15 8.87
C GLY A 171 -15.05 10.69 8.39
N ARG A 172 -14.80 9.73 9.28
CA ARG A 172 -14.83 8.29 8.97
C ARG A 172 -16.21 7.82 8.50
N ALA A 173 -17.29 8.29 9.11
CA ALA A 173 -18.65 7.92 8.76
C ALA A 173 -19.08 8.49 7.39
N ALA A 174 -18.55 9.64 7.00
CA ALA A 174 -18.77 10.24 5.68
C ALA A 174 -17.86 9.64 4.60
N SER A 175 -16.73 9.04 4.98
CA SER A 175 -15.77 8.47 4.05
C SER A 175 -16.35 7.27 3.29
N SER A 176 -16.07 7.22 1.99
CA SER A 176 -16.44 6.12 1.09
C SER A 176 -15.36 5.05 0.97
N PHE A 177 -14.23 5.20 1.67
CA PHE A 177 -13.13 4.24 1.59
C PHE A 177 -13.45 2.95 2.36
N SER A 178 -13.04 1.82 1.76
CA SER A 178 -13.14 0.49 2.35
C SER A 178 -12.15 0.32 3.49
N ASP A 179 -12.39 -0.65 4.37
CA ASP A 179 -11.48 -0.95 5.49
C ASP A 179 -10.06 -1.28 5.03
N SER A 180 -9.92 -1.90 3.86
CA SER A 180 -8.62 -2.17 3.24
C SER A 180 -7.77 -0.92 3.04
N TYR A 181 -8.37 0.27 2.83
CA TYR A 181 -7.64 1.53 2.72
C TYR A 181 -6.89 1.87 4.01
N TYR A 182 -7.59 1.76 5.14
CA TYR A 182 -7.05 2.04 6.46
C TYR A 182 -6.07 0.95 6.91
N GLU A 183 -6.40 -0.32 6.68
CA GLU A 183 -5.49 -1.45 6.97
C GLU A 183 -4.17 -1.32 6.18
N THR A 184 -4.24 -0.92 4.90
CA THR A 184 -3.03 -0.70 4.10
C THR A 184 -2.19 0.44 4.66
N ALA A 185 -2.83 1.55 5.10
CA ALA A 185 -2.12 2.67 5.71
C ALA A 185 -1.44 2.27 7.02
N ASP A 186 -2.10 1.44 7.84
CA ASP A 186 -1.56 0.94 9.10
C ASP A 186 -0.34 0.04 8.87
N ILE A 187 -0.43 -0.89 7.91
CA ILE A 187 0.69 -1.77 7.53
C ILE A 187 1.85 -0.95 6.94
N ALA A 188 1.53 0.02 6.07
CA ALA A 188 2.55 0.90 5.49
C ALA A 188 3.27 1.70 6.58
N GLY A 189 2.52 2.27 7.53
CA GLY A 189 3.10 2.96 8.69
C GLY A 189 3.95 2.05 9.56
N LEU A 190 3.45 0.85 9.87
CA LEU A 190 4.16 -0.15 10.66
C LEU A 190 5.51 -0.51 10.02
N ILE A 191 5.52 -0.80 8.71
CA ILE A 191 6.75 -1.11 7.97
C ILE A 191 7.65 0.13 7.89
N PHE A 192 7.09 1.30 7.60
CA PHE A 192 7.84 2.53 7.40
C PHE A 192 8.60 2.95 8.66
N GLN A 193 7.91 2.96 9.80
CA GLN A 193 8.45 3.40 11.09
C GLN A 193 9.38 2.37 11.76
N ASN A 194 9.30 1.09 11.38
CA ASN A 194 10.07 0.01 12.00
C ASN A 194 10.97 -0.70 10.99
N SER A 195 12.20 -0.19 10.81
CA SER A 195 13.19 -0.78 9.89
C SER A 195 13.51 -2.25 10.20
N LEU A 196 13.43 -2.66 11.47
CA LEU A 196 13.66 -4.06 11.88
C LEU A 196 12.63 -5.05 11.31
N LEU A 197 11.45 -4.57 10.91
CA LEU A 197 10.42 -5.41 10.30
C LEU A 197 10.73 -5.77 8.84
N GLU A 198 11.71 -5.11 8.21
CA GLU A 198 12.13 -5.41 6.83
C GLU A 198 12.60 -6.87 6.69
N ALA A 199 13.37 -7.38 7.66
CA ALA A 199 13.81 -8.76 7.68
C ALA A 199 12.64 -9.76 7.72
N ARG A 200 11.56 -9.42 8.41
CA ARG A 200 10.32 -10.22 8.41
C ARG A 200 9.59 -10.06 7.08
N LEU A 201 9.42 -8.83 6.58
CA LEU A 201 8.72 -8.55 5.33
C LEU A 201 9.26 -9.38 4.15
N ILE A 202 10.58 -9.49 4.04
CA ILE A 202 11.25 -10.27 2.97
C ILE A 202 10.96 -11.78 3.06
N ARG A 203 10.53 -12.26 4.23
CA ARG A 203 10.20 -13.68 4.48
C ARG A 203 8.71 -13.98 4.36
N TYR A 204 7.89 -12.95 4.22
CA TYR A 204 6.45 -13.15 4.10
C TYR A 204 6.12 -13.93 2.82
N PRO A 205 5.45 -15.10 2.91
CA PRO A 205 5.24 -16.00 1.77
C PRO A 205 4.58 -15.33 0.56
N GLY A 206 3.57 -14.48 0.78
CA GLY A 206 2.87 -13.78 -0.30
C GLY A 206 3.72 -12.75 -1.06
N LEU A 207 4.87 -12.34 -0.53
CA LEU A 207 5.78 -11.39 -1.18
C LEU A 207 7.03 -12.04 -1.79
N LEU A 208 7.22 -13.35 -1.64
CA LEU A 208 8.46 -14.01 -2.08
C LEU A 208 8.70 -13.84 -3.58
N SER A 209 7.69 -14.08 -4.42
CA SER A 209 7.87 -13.96 -5.88
C SER A 209 8.04 -12.51 -6.35
N ILE A 210 7.35 -11.56 -5.71
CA ILE A 210 7.54 -10.12 -5.97
C ILE A 210 8.96 -9.70 -5.59
N GLY A 211 9.45 -10.17 -4.45
CA GLY A 211 10.80 -9.91 -3.99
C GLY A 211 11.87 -10.34 -5.00
N GLU A 212 11.63 -11.40 -5.78
CA GLU A 212 12.57 -11.92 -6.78
C GLU A 212 12.61 -11.14 -8.12
N ARG A 213 11.79 -10.09 -8.26
CA ARG A 213 11.88 -9.17 -9.41
C ARG A 213 13.11 -8.27 -9.29
N ALA A 214 13.65 -7.86 -10.44
CA ALA A 214 14.91 -7.14 -10.51
C ALA A 214 14.87 -5.81 -9.73
N GLU A 215 13.76 -5.07 -9.84
CA GLU A 215 13.57 -3.77 -9.22
C GLU A 215 13.61 -3.85 -7.69
N PHE A 216 12.93 -4.84 -7.11
CA PHE A 216 12.95 -5.07 -5.66
C PHE A 216 14.30 -5.62 -5.18
N GLN A 217 14.98 -6.44 -5.98
CA GLN A 217 16.34 -6.89 -5.67
C GLN A 217 17.35 -5.73 -5.70
N THR A 218 17.23 -4.81 -6.65
CA THR A 218 18.04 -3.59 -6.71
C THR A 218 17.79 -2.71 -5.48
N LEU A 219 16.53 -2.50 -5.10
CA LEU A 219 16.18 -1.75 -3.89
C LEU A 219 16.78 -2.40 -2.63
N ALA A 220 16.66 -3.72 -2.49
CA ALA A 220 17.19 -4.45 -1.32
C ALA A 220 18.73 -4.41 -1.21
N GLN A 221 19.43 -4.16 -2.32
CA GLN A 221 20.90 -4.02 -2.35
C GLN A 221 21.36 -2.56 -2.26
N ASP A 222 20.44 -1.60 -2.29
CA ASP A 222 20.73 -0.18 -2.20
C ASP A 222 21.06 0.22 -0.76
N LYS A 223 22.36 0.38 -0.49
CA LYS A 223 22.87 0.80 0.81
C LYS A 223 22.36 2.19 1.21
N THR A 224 22.17 3.10 0.26
CA THR A 224 21.70 4.47 0.55
C THR A 224 20.25 4.45 1.00
N PHE A 225 19.43 3.60 0.39
CA PHE A 225 18.05 3.38 0.81
C PHE A 225 18.00 2.77 2.22
N ALA A 226 18.77 1.70 2.45
CA ALA A 226 18.82 1.03 3.75
C ALA A 226 19.28 1.98 4.87
N GLU A 227 20.31 2.80 4.63
CA GLU A 227 20.79 3.80 5.59
C GLU A 227 19.76 4.90 5.87
N THR A 228 19.07 5.38 4.83
CA THR A 228 17.99 6.38 4.98
C THR A 228 16.86 5.83 5.84
N ARG A 229 16.44 4.60 5.58
CA ARG A 229 15.41 3.91 6.37
C ARG A 229 15.86 3.63 7.79
N ALA A 230 17.09 3.21 8.01
CA ALA A 230 17.64 2.95 9.34
C ALA A 230 17.72 4.22 10.21
N LYS A 231 17.98 5.38 9.60
CA LYS A 231 18.01 6.68 10.28
C LYS A 231 16.63 7.31 10.50
N GLY A 232 15.55 6.68 10.03
CA GLY A 232 14.20 7.24 10.11
C GLY A 232 13.98 8.43 9.17
N GLY A 233 14.59 8.39 7.98
CA GLY A 233 14.43 9.42 6.95
C GLY A 233 12.97 9.65 6.56
N SER A 234 12.67 10.86 6.12
CA SER A 234 11.31 11.26 5.74
C SER A 234 10.82 10.52 4.50
N LEU A 235 9.49 10.43 4.34
CA LEU A 235 8.91 9.85 3.13
C LEU A 235 9.41 10.55 1.87
N GLY A 236 9.65 11.87 1.92
CA GLY A 236 10.20 12.63 0.81
C GLY A 236 11.61 12.17 0.42
N GLU A 237 12.49 11.95 1.40
CA GLU A 237 13.85 11.44 1.16
C GLU A 237 13.83 10.02 0.61
N VAL A 238 12.94 9.16 1.14
CA VAL A 238 12.76 7.79 0.68
C VAL A 238 12.26 7.74 -0.77
N LEU A 239 11.32 8.62 -1.15
CA LEU A 239 10.79 8.68 -2.51
C LEU A 239 11.78 9.30 -3.52
N GLN A 240 12.72 10.12 -3.06
CA GLN A 240 13.77 10.69 -3.91
C GLN A 240 14.91 9.70 -4.20
N ASN A 241 14.98 8.57 -3.48
CA ASN A 241 15.95 7.53 -3.79
C ASN A 241 15.67 6.93 -5.19
N PRO A 242 16.67 6.83 -6.09
CA PRO A 242 16.45 6.35 -7.46
C PRO A 242 15.86 4.94 -7.55
N SER A 243 16.31 4.02 -6.69
CA SER A 243 15.83 2.63 -6.66
C SER A 243 14.38 2.54 -6.20
N ALA A 244 13.99 3.35 -5.22
CA ALA A 244 12.60 3.44 -4.77
C ALA A 244 11.72 4.10 -5.85
N ASN A 245 12.19 5.20 -6.44
CA ASN A 245 11.46 5.94 -7.46
C ASN A 245 11.18 5.08 -8.70
N ALA A 246 12.11 4.23 -9.12
CA ALA A 246 11.91 3.29 -10.22
C ALA A 246 10.70 2.35 -10.02
N ILE A 247 10.40 1.97 -8.78
CA ILE A 247 9.23 1.16 -8.45
C ILE A 247 7.96 2.03 -8.45
N PHE A 248 8.02 3.23 -7.90
CA PHE A 248 6.87 4.13 -7.80
C PHE A 248 6.44 4.73 -9.15
N GLU A 249 7.36 4.91 -10.09
CA GLU A 249 7.05 5.34 -11.46
C GLU A 249 6.44 4.19 -12.29
N SER A 250 6.70 2.93 -11.91
CA SER A 250 6.11 1.77 -12.55
C SER A 250 4.69 1.48 -12.05
N GLY A 251 3.71 2.03 -12.75
CA GLY A 251 2.29 1.77 -12.47
C GLY A 251 1.91 0.28 -12.53
N GLU A 252 2.63 -0.53 -13.29
CA GLU A 252 2.46 -1.99 -13.33
C GLU A 252 2.91 -2.66 -12.02
N LEU A 253 4.10 -2.33 -11.53
CA LEU A 253 4.65 -2.90 -10.29
C LEU A 253 3.79 -2.53 -9.07
N ILE A 254 3.30 -1.28 -9.02
CA ILE A 254 2.36 -0.86 -7.97
C ILE A 254 1.09 -1.72 -8.02
N ARG A 255 0.47 -1.88 -9.20
CA ARG A 255 -0.76 -2.66 -9.36
C ARG A 255 -0.55 -4.12 -8.95
N LEU A 256 0.54 -4.72 -9.39
CA LEU A 256 0.91 -6.09 -9.04
C LEU A 256 1.10 -6.26 -7.52
N THR A 257 1.82 -5.32 -6.90
CA THR A 257 2.09 -5.36 -5.45
C THR A 257 0.79 -5.24 -4.67
N LEU A 258 -0.07 -4.29 -5.04
CA LEU A 258 -1.37 -4.09 -4.39
C LEU A 258 -2.32 -5.26 -4.64
N SER A 259 -2.36 -5.84 -5.84
CA SER A 259 -3.23 -7.00 -6.11
C SER A 259 -2.82 -8.24 -5.32
N THR A 260 -1.53 -8.37 -5.03
CA THR A 260 -0.97 -9.48 -4.26
C THR A 260 -1.21 -9.30 -2.76
N LEU A 261 -1.05 -8.07 -2.25
CA LEU A 261 -1.21 -7.79 -0.81
C LEU A 261 -2.66 -7.61 -0.36
N LYS A 262 -3.53 -7.06 -1.21
CA LYS A 262 -4.91 -6.75 -0.85
C LYS A 262 -5.71 -7.93 -0.25
N PRO A 263 -5.64 -9.17 -0.77
CA PRO A 263 -6.36 -10.29 -0.16
C PRO A 263 -5.83 -10.67 1.23
N ASP A 264 -4.57 -10.36 1.53
CA ASP A 264 -3.87 -10.86 2.72
C ASP A 264 -3.46 -9.76 3.71
N LEU A 265 -4.06 -8.56 3.65
CA LEU A 265 -3.68 -7.43 4.52
C LEU A 265 -3.70 -7.79 6.02
N LYS A 266 -4.69 -8.57 6.46
CA LYS A 266 -4.77 -9.03 7.85
C LYS A 266 -3.65 -10.01 8.20
N ASP A 267 -3.33 -10.91 7.27
CA ASP A 267 -2.31 -11.93 7.47
C ASP A 267 -0.91 -11.31 7.53
N ILE A 268 -0.58 -10.40 6.61
CA ILE A 268 0.71 -9.70 6.64
C ILE A 268 0.87 -8.85 7.91
N GLY A 269 -0.20 -8.18 8.37
CA GLY A 269 -0.19 -7.47 9.64
C GLY A 269 0.16 -8.39 10.81
N HIS A 270 -0.52 -9.53 10.91
CA HIS A 270 -0.23 -10.54 11.93
C HIS A 270 1.18 -11.11 11.80
N PHE A 271 1.62 -11.42 10.58
CA PHE A 271 2.95 -11.95 10.28
C PHE A 271 4.06 -10.98 10.70
N LEU A 272 3.89 -9.68 10.44
CA LEU A 272 4.88 -8.67 10.82
C LEU A 272 5.03 -8.59 12.35
N THR A 273 3.95 -8.77 13.12
CA THR A 273 3.99 -8.77 14.59
C THR A 273 4.52 -10.09 15.16
N ASN A 274 4.04 -11.23 14.67
CA ASN A 274 4.21 -12.54 15.30
C ASN A 274 5.20 -13.47 14.57
N GLY A 275 5.62 -13.13 13.35
CA GLY A 275 6.55 -13.91 12.53
C GLY A 275 5.94 -15.16 11.86
N VAL A 276 4.65 -15.43 12.07
CA VAL A 276 3.96 -16.61 11.54
C VAL A 276 2.69 -16.19 10.80
N SER A 277 2.50 -16.76 9.62
CA SER A 277 1.32 -16.54 8.78
C SER A 277 0.19 -17.46 9.26
N GLN A 278 -1.02 -16.92 9.30
CA GLN A 278 -2.26 -17.65 9.57
C GLN A 278 -2.98 -18.08 8.29
N ASN A 279 -2.56 -17.59 7.12
CA ASN A 279 -3.18 -17.96 5.85
C ASN A 279 -2.89 -19.44 5.52
N PRO A 280 -3.91 -20.31 5.41
CA PRO A 280 -3.71 -21.71 5.04
C PRO A 280 -3.05 -21.92 3.68
N ALA A 281 -3.17 -20.95 2.76
CA ALA A 281 -2.46 -21.01 1.48
C ALA A 281 -0.93 -20.98 1.64
N TYR A 282 -0.42 -20.54 2.79
CA TYR A 282 1.00 -20.44 3.10
C TYR A 282 1.50 -21.55 4.05
N SER A 283 0.73 -22.61 4.23
CA SER A 283 1.09 -23.72 5.13
C SER A 283 2.01 -24.78 4.48
N ASP A 284 2.23 -24.75 3.16
CA ASP A 284 3.07 -25.74 2.50
C ASP A 284 4.52 -25.62 3.03
N PRO A 285 5.11 -26.71 3.55
CA PRO A 285 6.42 -26.69 4.17
C PRO A 285 7.51 -26.09 3.29
N ILE A 286 7.44 -26.23 1.96
CA ILE A 286 8.44 -25.72 1.01
C ILE A 286 8.51 -24.20 0.97
N LEU A 287 7.41 -23.51 1.27
CA LEU A 287 7.32 -22.06 1.10
C LEU A 287 8.26 -21.34 2.04
N GLY A 288 9.00 -20.38 1.49
CA GLY A 288 9.96 -19.58 2.25
C GLY A 288 11.32 -19.51 1.60
N ARG A 289 12.27 -19.04 2.41
CA ARG A 289 13.67 -18.89 2.06
C ARG A 289 14.48 -19.93 2.82
N TRP A 290 15.41 -20.58 2.14
CA TRP A 290 16.22 -21.67 2.65
C TRP A 290 17.68 -21.37 2.42
N ARG A 291 18.47 -21.36 3.49
CA ARG A 291 19.91 -21.14 3.42
C ARG A 291 20.67 -22.46 3.50
N PHE A 292 21.83 -22.51 2.86
CA PHE A 292 22.69 -23.69 2.89
C PHE A 292 23.02 -24.14 4.32
N ASP A 293 22.83 -25.44 4.61
CA ASP A 293 23.21 -26.09 5.86
C ASP A 293 24.42 -27.01 5.65
N SER A 294 25.60 -26.50 5.98
CA SER A 294 26.87 -27.23 5.94
C SER A 294 26.85 -28.50 6.79
N SER A 295 26.19 -28.46 7.95
CA SER A 295 26.11 -29.60 8.87
C SER A 295 25.19 -30.68 8.32
N GLY A 296 23.99 -30.31 7.88
CA GLY A 296 23.05 -31.21 7.23
C GLY A 296 23.63 -31.86 5.98
N THR A 297 24.34 -31.08 5.15
CA THR A 297 24.99 -31.58 3.94
C THR A 297 26.10 -32.57 4.26
N MET A 298 26.94 -32.28 5.27
CA MET A 298 27.97 -33.22 5.72
C MET A 298 27.40 -34.51 6.31
N LEU A 299 26.25 -34.45 6.98
CA LEU A 299 25.55 -35.65 7.46
C LEU A 299 25.04 -36.49 6.28
N ALA A 300 24.43 -35.88 5.27
CA ALA A 300 24.01 -36.57 4.06
C ALA A 300 25.20 -37.18 3.30
N TYR A 301 26.32 -36.46 3.23
CA TYR A 301 27.56 -36.96 2.61
C TYR A 301 28.11 -38.19 3.36
N ARG A 302 28.13 -38.17 4.69
CA ARG A 302 28.58 -39.30 5.52
C ARG A 302 27.68 -40.54 5.41
N ARG A 303 26.37 -40.37 5.13
CA ARG A 303 25.48 -41.52 4.85
C ARG A 303 25.91 -42.28 3.59
N ILE A 304 26.44 -41.57 2.60
CA ILE A 304 26.92 -42.16 1.33
C ILE A 304 28.36 -42.68 1.48
N LYS A 305 29.20 -41.97 2.26
CA LYS A 305 30.58 -42.38 2.56
C LYS A 305 30.83 -42.40 4.09
N PRO A 306 30.55 -43.53 4.77
CA PRO A 306 30.70 -43.62 6.22
C PRO A 306 32.16 -43.56 6.72
N ASN A 307 33.12 -44.02 5.91
CA ASN A 307 34.52 -44.22 6.30
C ASN A 307 35.44 -43.00 6.06
N ILE A 308 34.89 -41.78 6.04
CA ILE A 308 35.69 -40.56 5.79
C ILE A 308 36.60 -40.27 6.99
N VAL A 309 37.88 -40.06 6.72
CA VAL A 309 38.88 -39.66 7.72
C VAL A 309 38.72 -38.17 8.07
N GLY A 310 38.98 -37.78 9.33
CA GLY A 310 38.73 -36.42 9.83
C GLY A 310 39.38 -35.27 9.02
N GLY A 311 40.58 -35.49 8.47
CA GLY A 311 41.25 -34.52 7.60
C GLY A 311 40.53 -34.32 6.26
N GLU A 312 40.00 -35.39 5.67
CA GLU A 312 39.21 -35.35 4.44
C GLU A 312 37.85 -34.69 4.69
N ALA A 313 37.17 -35.01 5.80
CA ALA A 313 35.91 -34.37 6.18
C ALA A 313 36.04 -32.85 6.32
N THR A 314 37.13 -32.37 6.90
CA THR A 314 37.40 -30.93 7.07
C THR A 314 37.61 -30.24 5.73
N ARG A 315 38.36 -30.86 4.81
CA ARG A 315 38.56 -30.34 3.45
C ARG A 315 37.25 -30.28 2.66
N ILE A 316 36.41 -31.30 2.76
CA ILE A 316 35.09 -31.35 2.11
C ILE A 316 34.20 -30.22 2.65
N ARG A 317 34.15 -30.03 3.97
CA ARG A 317 33.36 -28.97 4.59
C ARG A 317 33.83 -27.57 4.16
N ALA A 318 35.15 -27.34 4.13
CA ALA A 318 35.71 -26.08 3.65
C ALA A 318 35.32 -25.80 2.19
N TRP A 319 35.46 -26.81 1.33
CA TRP A 319 35.04 -26.75 -0.07
C TRP A 319 33.53 -26.48 -0.24
N MET A 320 32.68 -27.11 0.58
CA MET A 320 31.23 -26.86 0.55
C MET A 320 30.90 -25.42 0.94
N ASN A 321 31.54 -24.90 1.98
CA ASN A 321 31.31 -23.53 2.43
C ASN A 321 31.79 -22.51 1.39
N GLU A 322 32.94 -22.75 0.75
CA GLU A 322 33.43 -21.87 -0.32
C GLU A 322 32.43 -21.75 -1.48
N ARG A 323 31.74 -22.85 -1.83
CA ARG A 323 30.81 -22.90 -2.98
C ARG A 323 29.35 -22.55 -2.66
N PHE A 324 28.86 -22.94 -1.48
CA PHE A 324 27.43 -22.91 -1.18
C PHE A 324 27.07 -22.03 0.03
N ALA A 325 28.03 -21.45 0.76
CA ALA A 325 27.70 -20.67 1.97
C ALA A 325 26.74 -19.49 1.72
N LYS A 326 26.76 -18.94 0.50
CA LYS A 326 25.86 -17.85 0.09
C LYS A 326 24.63 -18.32 -0.69
N CYS A 327 24.47 -19.64 -0.86
CA CYS A 327 23.39 -20.21 -1.64
C CYS A 327 22.07 -20.16 -0.87
N VAL A 328 21.05 -19.59 -1.51
CA VAL A 328 19.70 -19.44 -0.96
C VAL A 328 18.69 -19.97 -1.96
N VAL A 329 17.76 -20.78 -1.50
CA VAL A 329 16.61 -21.26 -2.28
C VAL A 329 15.38 -20.50 -1.80
N VAL A 330 14.62 -19.93 -2.73
CA VAL A 330 13.37 -19.22 -2.46
C VAL A 330 12.26 -19.93 -3.22
N ALA A 331 11.27 -20.43 -2.50
CA ALA A 331 10.09 -21.08 -3.08
C ALA A 331 8.84 -20.29 -2.69
N ALA A 332 8.11 -19.83 -3.69
CA ALA A 332 6.96 -18.94 -3.52
C ALA A 332 5.61 -19.66 -3.78
N PRO A 333 4.48 -19.10 -3.28
CA PRO A 333 3.15 -19.71 -3.40
C PRO A 333 2.63 -19.86 -4.83
N ASP A 334 3.11 -19.01 -5.75
CA ASP A 334 2.79 -19.06 -7.18
C ASP A 334 3.58 -20.14 -7.94
N LYS A 335 4.23 -21.06 -7.22
CA LYS A 335 5.07 -22.15 -7.73
C LYS A 335 6.40 -21.69 -8.33
N THR A 336 6.75 -20.42 -8.22
CA THR A 336 8.05 -19.93 -8.66
C THR A 336 9.15 -20.35 -7.69
N LEU A 337 10.32 -20.63 -8.25
CA LEU A 337 11.52 -21.07 -7.56
C LEU A 337 12.70 -20.20 -8.01
N ALA A 338 13.46 -19.68 -7.06
CA ALA A 338 14.73 -19.00 -7.32
C ALA A 338 15.85 -19.62 -6.48
N ILE A 339 16.96 -19.98 -7.11
CA ILE A 339 18.17 -20.44 -6.43
C ILE A 339 19.26 -19.40 -6.66
N LYS A 340 19.65 -18.70 -5.61
CA LYS A 340 20.68 -17.65 -5.65
C LYS A 340 22.05 -18.20 -5.32
N ASN A 341 23.08 -17.61 -5.93
CA ASN A 341 24.49 -17.92 -5.69
C ASN A 341 24.78 -19.43 -5.75
N PHE A 342 24.21 -20.13 -6.72
CA PHE A 342 24.45 -21.54 -6.92
C PHE A 342 25.74 -21.74 -7.71
N ALA A 343 26.64 -22.58 -7.21
CA ALA A 343 27.86 -22.98 -7.93
C ALA A 343 27.58 -24.23 -8.77
N PRO A 344 27.44 -24.15 -10.11
CA PRO A 344 27.28 -25.33 -10.95
C PRO A 344 28.57 -26.15 -10.98
N GLY A 345 28.44 -27.48 -10.88
CA GLY A 345 29.57 -28.42 -10.98
C GLY A 345 29.40 -29.69 -10.16
N LYS A 346 30.20 -30.71 -10.49
CA LYS A 346 30.19 -32.01 -9.78
C LYS A 346 30.65 -31.83 -8.33
N LEU A 347 29.97 -32.53 -7.41
CA LEU A 347 30.22 -32.52 -5.98
C LEU A 347 31.48 -33.34 -5.60
N LEU A 348 32.64 -33.00 -6.17
CA LEU A 348 33.89 -33.71 -5.96
C LEU A 348 34.96 -32.78 -5.37
N PRO A 349 35.60 -33.15 -4.26
CA PRO A 349 36.73 -32.42 -3.68
C PRO A 349 37.94 -32.45 -4.62
N GLY A 350 38.59 -31.30 -4.85
CA GLY A 350 39.87 -31.22 -5.59
C GLY A 350 39.85 -30.49 -6.94
N PHE A 351 38.72 -29.92 -7.37
CA PHE A 351 38.64 -29.10 -8.59
C PHE A 351 38.88 -27.61 -8.30
N PRO A 352 39.59 -26.87 -9.19
CA PRO A 352 39.98 -25.46 -8.98
C PRO A 352 38.79 -24.52 -8.71
N SER A 353 39.07 -23.45 -7.95
CA SER A 353 38.09 -22.72 -7.11
C SER A 353 37.40 -21.50 -7.74
N ALA A 354 37.28 -21.42 -9.05
CA ALA A 354 36.53 -20.34 -9.71
C ALA A 354 35.23 -20.87 -10.34
N ALA A 355 34.30 -21.38 -9.52
CA ALA A 355 32.95 -21.64 -10.02
C ALA A 355 32.18 -20.31 -10.04
N GLU A 356 31.82 -19.84 -11.24
CA GLU A 356 30.92 -18.70 -11.39
C GLU A 356 29.60 -18.99 -10.66
N LEU A 357 29.28 -18.17 -9.67
CA LEU A 357 28.00 -18.24 -8.98
C LEU A 357 26.90 -17.81 -9.95
N LYS A 358 25.90 -18.66 -10.14
CA LYS A 358 24.75 -18.39 -11.00
C LYS A 358 23.48 -18.30 -10.18
N ASN A 359 22.60 -17.39 -10.58
CA ASN A 359 21.22 -17.36 -10.10
C ASN A 359 20.37 -18.15 -11.09
N LEU A 360 19.66 -19.16 -10.60
CA LEU A 360 18.76 -19.99 -11.38
C LEU A 360 17.32 -19.62 -11.02
N LYS A 361 16.47 -19.50 -12.03
CA LYS A 361 15.02 -19.36 -11.85
C LYS A 361 14.32 -20.60 -12.38
N GLY A 362 13.11 -20.86 -11.94
CA GLY A 362 12.34 -22.02 -12.35
C GLY A 362 11.04 -22.14 -11.60
N ASP A 363 10.46 -23.33 -11.66
CA ASP A 363 9.22 -23.68 -10.99
C ASP A 363 9.42 -24.89 -10.08
N TRP A 364 8.56 -25.02 -9.07
CA TRP A 364 8.48 -26.20 -8.23
C TRP A 364 7.09 -26.84 -8.31
N LYS A 365 7.06 -28.17 -8.16
CA LYS A 365 5.81 -28.95 -8.09
C LYS A 365 5.90 -29.94 -6.94
N ALA A 366 4.83 -30.07 -6.18
CA ALA A 366 4.72 -31.14 -5.19
C ALA A 366 4.65 -32.49 -5.91
N ASP A 367 5.48 -33.43 -5.48
CA ASP A 367 5.54 -34.82 -5.93
C ASP A 367 5.35 -35.72 -4.70
N GLY A 368 4.12 -35.77 -4.19
CA GLY A 368 3.76 -36.39 -2.91
C GLY A 368 3.80 -35.44 -1.72
N THR A 369 3.85 -35.99 -0.50
CA THR A 369 3.69 -35.21 0.76
C THR A 369 4.99 -34.56 1.24
N THR A 370 6.15 -35.08 0.82
CA THR A 370 7.47 -34.64 1.29
C THR A 370 8.50 -34.48 0.18
N SER A 371 8.14 -34.75 -1.08
CA SER A 371 9.04 -34.60 -2.22
C SER A 371 8.50 -33.55 -3.19
N TYR A 372 9.43 -32.85 -3.85
CA TYR A 372 9.14 -31.78 -4.79
C TYR A 372 10.06 -31.90 -6.00
N GLU A 373 9.51 -31.65 -7.18
CA GLU A 373 10.25 -31.55 -8.43
C GLU A 373 10.58 -30.09 -8.70
N PHE A 374 11.86 -29.79 -8.92
CA PHE A 374 12.36 -28.48 -9.33
C PHE A 374 12.68 -28.50 -10.81
N VAL A 375 12.04 -27.59 -11.55
CA VAL A 375 12.20 -27.39 -12.99
C VAL A 375 12.89 -26.05 -13.19
N LEU A 376 14.20 -26.07 -13.46
CA LEU A 376 15.02 -24.86 -13.59
C LEU A 376 15.17 -24.43 -15.06
N GLU A 377 15.23 -23.13 -15.29
CA GLU A 377 15.53 -22.52 -16.60
C GLU A 377 16.90 -23.01 -17.11
N GLY A 378 16.93 -23.53 -18.34
CA GLY A 378 18.07 -24.26 -18.91
C GLY A 378 17.78 -25.72 -19.27
N GLY A 379 16.61 -26.25 -18.89
CA GLY A 379 15.93 -27.35 -19.57
C GLY A 379 16.43 -28.78 -19.35
N THR A 380 17.62 -29.02 -18.77
CA THR A 380 18.16 -30.38 -18.62
C THR A 380 18.24 -30.93 -17.19
N ASP A 381 18.14 -30.08 -16.16
CA ASP A 381 18.34 -30.50 -14.76
C ASP A 381 17.02 -30.50 -13.97
N LYS A 382 16.20 -31.54 -14.17
CA LYS A 382 15.14 -31.85 -13.18
C LYS A 382 15.82 -32.27 -11.88
N ARG A 383 15.51 -31.58 -10.78
CA ARG A 383 16.06 -31.92 -9.46
C ARG A 383 14.94 -32.31 -8.52
N ILE A 384 15.20 -33.33 -7.71
CA ILE A 384 14.27 -33.79 -6.69
C ILE A 384 14.72 -33.16 -5.38
N ALA A 385 13.83 -32.39 -4.77
CA ALA A 385 13.98 -31.91 -3.40
C ALA A 385 13.11 -32.74 -2.46
N LYS A 386 13.62 -33.07 -1.27
CA LYS A 386 12.87 -33.83 -0.26
C LYS A 386 12.97 -33.15 1.10
N PHE A 387 11.89 -33.19 1.87
CA PHE A 387 11.92 -32.84 3.29
C PHE A 387 12.48 -33.98 4.12
N ASP A 388 13.54 -33.69 4.88
CA ASP A 388 14.08 -34.55 5.95
C ASP A 388 14.00 -33.77 7.27
N GLY A 389 12.88 -33.92 7.99
CA GLY A 389 12.55 -33.13 9.17
C GLY A 389 12.44 -31.63 8.85
N ASN A 390 13.32 -30.82 9.42
CA ASN A 390 13.36 -29.35 9.21
C ASN A 390 14.31 -28.92 8.07
N ARG A 391 14.77 -29.87 7.23
CA ARG A 391 15.72 -29.59 6.15
C ARG A 391 15.13 -29.88 4.78
N LEU A 392 15.41 -28.99 3.84
CA LEU A 392 15.17 -29.21 2.42
C LEU A 392 16.43 -29.84 1.81
N MET A 393 16.31 -31.07 1.34
CA MET A 393 17.40 -31.84 0.74
C MET A 393 17.27 -31.82 -0.77
N ILE A 394 18.14 -31.10 -1.48
CA ILE A 394 18.18 -31.09 -2.95
C ILE A 394 19.12 -32.19 -3.43
N GLN A 395 18.60 -33.14 -4.20
CA GLN A 395 19.39 -34.20 -4.81
C GLN A 395 20.17 -33.67 -6.02
N GLY A 396 21.42 -34.10 -6.16
CA GLY A 396 22.27 -33.83 -7.33
C GLY A 396 23.04 -35.09 -7.74
N GLU A 397 23.93 -34.99 -8.74
CA GLU A 397 24.78 -36.09 -9.24
C GLU A 397 25.80 -36.66 -8.22
N GLY A 398 25.60 -36.42 -6.93
CA GLY A 398 26.47 -36.83 -5.82
C GLY A 398 25.71 -36.84 -4.49
N ALA A 399 26.25 -36.19 -3.46
CA ALA A 399 25.55 -36.08 -2.19
C ALA A 399 24.41 -35.04 -2.24
N ALA A 400 23.34 -35.29 -1.48
CA ALA A 400 22.28 -34.30 -1.33
C ALA A 400 22.79 -33.05 -0.60
N ILE A 401 22.41 -31.87 -1.10
CA ILE A 401 22.71 -30.59 -0.48
C ILE A 401 21.56 -30.24 0.45
N ALA A 402 21.86 -30.02 1.72
CA ALA A 402 20.88 -29.65 2.73
C ALA A 402 20.73 -28.14 2.83
N PHE A 403 19.50 -27.69 3.00
CA PHE A 403 19.16 -26.32 3.33
C PHE A 403 18.27 -26.30 4.58
N ILE A 404 18.40 -25.25 5.37
CA ILE A 404 17.58 -24.98 6.54
C ILE A 404 16.77 -23.69 6.30
N LYS A 405 15.55 -23.64 6.82
CA LYS A 405 14.67 -22.48 6.67
C LYS A 405 15.31 -21.24 7.33
N GLU A 406 15.16 -20.08 6.69
CA GLU A 406 15.52 -18.80 7.30
C GLU A 406 14.39 -18.37 8.25
N ASP A 407 14.61 -18.54 9.56
CA ASP A 407 13.70 -18.07 10.62
C ASP A 407 13.77 -16.56 10.80
#